data_AF-A0A699UYS9-F1
#
_entry.id   AF-A0A699UYS9-F1
#
_cell.length_a   1.000
_cell.length_b   1.000
_cell.length_c   1.000
_cell.angle_alpha   90.00
_cell.angle_beta   90.00
_cell.angle_gamma   90.00
#
_symmetry.space_group_name_H-M   'P 1'
#
loop_
_entity.id
_entity.type
_entity.pdbx_description
1 polymer ?
#
loop_
_entity_poly.entity_id
_entity_poly.type
_entity_poly.pdbx_seq_one_letter_code
_entity_poly.pdbx_strand_id
1 'polypeptide(L)' 'DSFYRGLSAEESERVHEYNFDHPDAFDTEQMLECVEKLKQGNSVQLPIYDFKNHRRCSESFRQVLNMLS' A
#
# COMPACT_ATOMS: atom_id res chain seq x y z
N ASP A 1 4.63 4.54 -2.47
CA ASP A 1 5.26 3.21 -2.52
C ASP A 1 4.53 2.14 -1.70
N SER A 2 3.99 2.45 -0.52
CA SER A 2 3.31 1.44 0.32
C SER A 2 1.99 0.89 -0.24
N PHE A 3 1.24 1.69 -1.00
CA PHE A 3 -0.16 1.38 -1.32
C PHE A 3 -0.38 0.58 -2.61
N TYR A 4 0.67 0.01 -3.22
CA TYR A 4 0.45 -0.96 -4.30
C TYR A 4 -0.40 -2.13 -3.81
N ARG A 5 -1.34 -2.59 -4.63
CA ARG A 5 -2.05 -3.84 -4.37
C ARG A 5 -1.12 -5.02 -4.64
N GLY A 6 -1.36 -6.14 -3.96
CA GLY A 6 -0.75 -7.40 -4.35
C GLY A 6 -1.29 -7.85 -5.71
N LEU A 7 -0.44 -8.44 -6.53
CA LEU A 7 -0.91 -9.11 -7.75
C LEU A 7 -1.69 -10.38 -7.38
N SER A 8 -2.72 -10.67 -8.15
CA SER A 8 -3.33 -12.00 -8.17
C SER A 8 -2.35 -13.03 -8.75
N ALA A 9 -2.68 -14.33 -8.63
CA ALA A 9 -1.87 -15.39 -9.22
C ALA A 9 -1.71 -15.21 -10.74
N GLU A 10 -2.80 -14.89 -11.43
CA GLU A 10 -2.82 -14.69 -12.89
C GLU A 10 -1.99 -13.49 -13.33
N GLU A 11 -2.07 -12.37 -12.60
CA GLU A 11 -1.26 -11.18 -12.89
C GLU A 11 0.22 -11.40 -12.58
N SER A 12 0.54 -12.19 -11.57
CA SER A 12 1.92 -12.55 -11.22
C SER A 12 2.58 -13.38 -12.33
N GLU A 13 1.83 -14.30 -12.96
CA GLU A 13 2.31 -15.07 -14.13
C GLU A 13 2.65 -14.17 -15.32
N ARG A 14 1.97 -13.04 -15.46
CA ARG A 14 2.12 -12.07 -16.55
C ARG A 14 2.64 -10.71 -16.07
N VAL A 15 3.49 -10.72 -15.03
CA VAL A 15 3.97 -9.50 -14.38
C VAL A 15 4.60 -8.47 -15.33
N HIS A 16 5.22 -8.93 -16.41
CA HIS A 16 5.87 -8.10 -17.42
C HIS A 16 4.86 -7.32 -18.29
N GLU A 17 3.60 -7.73 -18.31
CA GLU A 17 2.50 -7.03 -18.98
C GLU A 17 1.73 -6.10 -18.03
N TYR A 18 2.02 -6.17 -16.73
CA TYR A 18 1.32 -5.41 -15.72
C TYR A 18 1.79 -3.95 -15.68
N ASN A 19 0.84 -3.02 -15.82
CA ASN A 19 1.13 -1.59 -15.73
C ASN A 19 1.06 -1.11 -14.27
N PHE A 20 2.21 -1.04 -13.60
CA PHE A 20 2.31 -0.55 -12.22
C PHE A 20 2.02 0.95 -12.07
N ASP A 21 2.06 1.73 -13.15
CA ASP A 21 1.76 3.17 -13.11
C ASP A 21 0.26 3.47 -13.29
N HIS A 22 -0.56 2.46 -13.59
CA HIS A 22 -2.00 2.62 -13.70
C HIS A 22 -2.62 2.90 -12.31
N PRO A 23 -3.61 3.80 -12.16
CA PRO A 23 -4.25 4.08 -10.88
C PRO A 23 -4.79 2.83 -10.17
N ASP A 24 -5.27 1.84 -10.93
CA ASP A 24 -5.79 0.56 -10.38
C ASP A 24 -4.70 -0.34 -9.76
N ALA A 25 -3.41 -0.01 -9.93
CA ALA A 25 -2.34 -0.68 -9.22
C ALA A 25 -2.25 -0.27 -7.75
N PHE A 26 -2.98 0.77 -7.35
CA PHE A 26 -2.98 1.31 -5.99
C PHE A 26 -4.29 1.02 -5.27
N ASP A 27 -4.19 0.71 -3.98
CA ASP A 27 -5.32 0.69 -3.05
C ASP A 27 -5.59 2.12 -2.57
N THR A 28 -6.31 2.84 -3.42
CA THR A 28 -6.61 4.26 -3.21
C THR A 28 -7.53 4.47 -2.00
N GLU A 29 -8.43 3.53 -1.71
CA GLU A 29 -9.31 3.62 -0.54
C GLU A 29 -8.52 3.59 0.77
N GLN A 30 -7.60 2.63 0.93
CA GLN A 30 -6.74 2.56 2.11
C GLN A 30 -5.80 3.78 2.21
N MET A 31 -5.33 4.29 1.07
CA MET A 31 -4.53 5.52 1.04
C MET A 31 -5.32 6.72 1.58
N LEU A 32 -6.55 6.91 1.10
CA LEU A 32 -7.43 7.99 1.55
C LEU A 32 -7.77 7.87 3.03
N GLU A 33 -8.07 6.67 3.51
CA GLU A 33 -8.32 6.42 4.93
C GLU A 33 -7.11 6.80 5.80
N CYS A 34 -5.91 6.40 5.39
CA CYS A 34 -4.68 6.76 6.10
C CYS A 34 -4.46 8.27 6.14
N VAL A 35 -4.65 8.96 5.01
CA VAL A 35 -4.52 10.42 4.93
C VAL A 35 -5.53 11.12 5.83
N GLU A 36 -6.77 10.66 5.84
CA GLU A 36 -7.83 11.25 6.66
C GLU A 36 -7.57 11.06 8.16
N LYS A 37 -7.12 9.86 8.58
CA LYS A 37 -6.70 9.61 9.96
C LYS A 37 -5.53 10.51 10.38
N LEU A 38 -4.53 10.67 9.50
CA LEU A 38 -3.39 11.55 9.76
C LEU A 38 -3.84 13.01 9.91
N LYS A 39 -4.76 13.50 9.06
CA LYS A 39 -5.33 14.85 9.18
C LYS A 39 -6.07 15.08 10.49
N GLN A 40 -6.67 14.03 11.06
CA GLN A 40 -7.34 14.07 12.36
C GLN A 40 -6.37 13.94 13.55
N GLY A 41 -5.06 13.86 13.30
CA GLY A 41 -4.05 13.69 14.34
C GLY A 41 -3.92 12.26 14.86
N ASN A 42 -4.47 11.28 14.16
CA ASN A 42 -4.34 9.88 14.53
C ASN A 42 -3.07 9.28 13.90
N SER A 43 -2.41 8.38 14.64
CA SER A 43 -1.35 7.56 14.07
C SER A 43 -1.93 6.52 13.11
N VAL A 44 -1.17 6.10 12.10
CA VAL A 44 -1.63 5.12 11.10
C VAL A 44 -0.60 4.01 10.87
N GLN A 45 -1.10 2.87 10.44
CA GLN A 45 -0.29 1.74 9.99
C GLN A 45 -0.33 1.69 8.47
N LEU A 46 0.83 1.89 7.85
CA LEU A 46 0.97 1.79 6.41
C LEU A 46 1.35 0.36 6.03
N PRO A 47 0.75 -0.21 4.97
CA PRO A 47 1.18 -1.50 4.44
C PRO A 47 2.65 -1.45 4.00
N ILE A 48 3.31 -2.59 4.06
CA ILE A 48 4.64 -2.78 3.47
C ILE A 48 4.45 -3.59 2.18
N TYR A 49 5.01 -3.07 1.09
CA TYR A 49 4.98 -3.71 -0.21
C TYR A 49 6.34 -4.32 -0.54
N ASP A 50 6.34 -5.60 -0.89
CA ASP A 50 7.52 -6.35 -1.34
C ASP A 50 7.62 -6.24 -2.87
N PHE A 51 8.46 -5.32 -3.34
CA PHE A 51 8.70 -5.08 -4.76
C PHE A 51 9.33 -6.26 -5.49
N LYS A 52 10.04 -7.16 -4.79
CA LYS A 52 10.67 -8.32 -5.41
C LYS A 52 9.64 -9.39 -5.77
N ASN A 53 8.61 -9.53 -4.94
CA ASN A 53 7.57 -10.56 -5.10
C ASN A 53 6.20 -9.97 -5.48
N HIS A 54 6.11 -8.66 -5.74
CA HIS A 54 4.90 -7.93 -6.11
C HIS A 54 3.68 -8.20 -5.21
N ARG A 55 3.90 -8.24 -3.89
CA ARG A 55 2.89 -8.60 -2.89
C ARG A 55 2.99 -7.74 -1.62
N ARG A 56 1.90 -7.67 -0.86
CA ARG A 56 1.89 -7.04 0.46
C ARG A 56 2.39 -8.00 1.54
N CYS A 57 3.12 -7.47 2.50
CA CYS A 57 3.45 -8.19 3.72
C CYS A 57 2.25 -8.16 4.66
N SER A 58 1.70 -9.32 5.02
CA SER A 58 0.53 -9.44 5.92
C SER A 58 0.89 -9.25 7.40
N GLU A 59 2.13 -9.56 7.78
CA GLU A 59 2.55 -9.61 9.18
C GLU A 59 3.30 -8.35 9.64
N SER A 60 3.50 -7.38 8.76
CA SER A 60 4.32 -6.21 9.06
C SER A 60 3.77 -4.96 8.41
N PHE A 61 3.80 -3.88 9.19
CA PHE A 61 3.34 -2.55 8.79
C PHE A 61 4.36 -1.52 9.24
N ARG A 62 4.39 -0.38 8.54
CA ARG A 62 5.15 0.79 8.99
C ARG A 62 4.24 1.67 9.82
N GLN A 63 4.55 1.82 11.11
CA GLN A 63 3.86 2.76 11.98
C GLN A 63 4.28 4.19 11.63
N VAL A 64 3.31 5.06 11.36
CA VAL A 64 3.51 6.52 11.27
C VAL A 64 2.85 7.14 12.48
N LEU A 65 3.68 7.70 13.36
CA LEU A 65 3.22 8.41 14.55
C LEU A 65 2.84 9.84 14.18
N ASN A 66 1.79 10.35 14.81
CA ASN A 66 1.51 11.77 14.77
C ASN A 66 2.58 12.53 15.58
N MET A 67 3.14 13.60 15.02
CA MET A 67 4.12 14.47 15.70
C MET A 67 3.47 15.67 16.42
N LEU A 68 2.14 15.70 16.57
CA LEU A 68 1.49 16.67 17.45
C LEU A 68 1.60 16.19 18.91
N SER A 69 2.78 16.41 19.51
CA SER A 69 2.99 16.47 20.95
C SER A 69 3.64 17.81 21.30
#